data_AF-I0TDY0-F1
#
_entry.id   AF-I0TDY0-F1
#
_cell.length_a   1.000
_cell.length_b   1.000
_cell.length_c   1.000
_cell.angle_alpha   90.00
_cell.angle_beta   90.00
_cell.angle_gamma   90.00
#
_symmetry.space_group_name_H-M   'P 1'
#
loop_
_entity.id
_entity.type
_entity.pdbx_description
1 polymer ?
#
loop_
_entity_poly.entity_id
_entity_poly.type
_entity_poly.pdbx_seq_one_letter_code
_entity_poly.pdbx_strand_id
1 'polypeptide(L)'
;MLRGIVVSLLCLLTLPAAAQYNINKMMEEGRRTLDQGYYVTSMQIFSRIVGLKPNLYEAWYLMALSKYHLEDYKGADSDCRRALELQPYIADIYELYGMTNIREERYDSAIVAYTHAIDISPDNRDYWFNRAYCLYRVGDKQTALTQLDYMLNRWKDFSAAQQLRADIKAGRQPKQRPSKPIQFDINHLRPLNKSPWLMKQVTEGENKQSKLP
;
A
#
# COMPACT_ATOMS: atom_id res chain seq x y z
N MET A 1 -8.06 -60.48 1.10
CA MET A 1 -8.23 -59.32 2.02
C MET A 1 -7.06 -58.35 1.97
N LEU A 2 -5.81 -58.83 1.83
CA LEU A 2 -4.60 -57.97 1.77
C LEU A 2 -4.55 -57.02 0.54
N ARG A 3 -5.02 -57.45 -0.63
CA ARG A 3 -5.02 -56.64 -1.86
C ARG A 3 -5.88 -55.37 -1.76
N GLY A 4 -7.03 -55.42 -1.08
CA GLY A 4 -7.90 -54.26 -0.90
C GLY A 4 -7.28 -53.19 0.00
N ILE A 5 -6.58 -53.62 1.05
CA ILE A 5 -5.89 -52.74 2.00
C ILE A 5 -4.70 -52.03 1.31
N VAL A 6 -3.95 -52.73 0.46
CA VAL A 6 -2.83 -52.15 -0.30
C VAL A 6 -3.33 -51.12 -1.32
N VAL A 7 -4.46 -51.37 -1.99
CA VAL A 7 -5.04 -50.40 -2.93
C VAL A 7 -5.60 -49.17 -2.20
N SER A 8 -6.26 -49.34 -1.05
CA SER A 8 -6.72 -48.21 -0.24
C SER A 8 -5.56 -47.37 0.33
N LEU A 9 -4.45 -47.99 0.73
CA LEU A 9 -3.22 -47.29 1.16
C LEU A 9 -2.54 -46.54 0.00
N LEU A 10 -2.54 -47.11 -1.21
CA LEU A 10 -2.05 -46.45 -2.42
C LEU A 10 -2.90 -45.24 -2.82
N CYS A 11 -4.23 -45.32 -2.69
CA CYS A 11 -5.13 -44.19 -2.96
C CYS A 11 -5.00 -43.04 -1.93
N LEU A 12 -4.63 -43.34 -0.67
CA LEU A 12 -4.34 -42.34 0.36
C LEU A 12 -3.03 -41.58 0.10
N LEU A 13 -2.05 -42.21 -0.58
CA LEU A 13 -0.78 -41.61 -0.97
C LEU A 13 -0.85 -40.76 -2.25
N THR A 14 -1.94 -40.86 -3.02
CA THR A 14 -2.18 -40.07 -4.24
C THR A 14 -3.11 -38.88 -4.03
N LEU A 15 -3.51 -38.57 -2.80
CA LEU A 15 -4.10 -37.26 -2.53
C LEU A 15 -3.06 -36.24 -2.97
N PRO A 16 -3.35 -35.35 -3.94
CA PRO A 16 -2.43 -34.30 -4.29
C PRO A 16 -2.21 -33.56 -2.98
N ALA A 17 -0.98 -33.62 -2.45
CA ALA A 17 -0.62 -32.83 -1.30
C ALA A 17 -1.05 -31.42 -1.68
N ALA A 18 -2.14 -30.93 -1.07
CA ALA A 18 -2.63 -29.59 -1.33
C ALA A 18 -1.45 -28.72 -0.98
N ALA A 19 -0.72 -28.27 -2.01
CA ALA A 19 0.59 -27.69 -1.85
C ALA A 19 0.41 -26.59 -0.82
N GLN A 20 0.98 -26.79 0.38
CA GLN A 20 0.73 -25.92 1.52
C GLN A 20 1.00 -24.50 1.02
N TYR A 21 -0.05 -23.70 0.82
CA TYR A 21 0.10 -22.39 0.20
C TYR A 21 0.94 -21.55 1.13
N ASN A 22 2.22 -21.43 0.81
CA ASN A 22 3.12 -20.63 1.60
C ASN A 22 2.85 -19.17 1.23
N ILE A 23 1.99 -18.53 2.02
CA ILE A 23 1.62 -17.12 1.84
C ILE A 23 2.86 -16.24 1.75
N ASN A 24 3.94 -16.55 2.46
CA ASN A 24 5.18 -15.77 2.38
C ASN A 24 5.81 -15.87 0.97
N LYS A 25 5.84 -17.07 0.39
CA LYS A 25 6.32 -17.28 -0.98
C LYS A 25 5.44 -16.55 -2.00
N MET A 26 4.11 -16.59 -1.82
CA MET A 26 3.19 -15.86 -2.68
C MET A 26 3.35 -14.34 -2.55
N MET A 27 3.54 -13.82 -1.33
CA MET A 27 3.83 -12.40 -1.11
C MET A 27 5.11 -11.97 -1.82
N GLU A 28 6.17 -12.79 -1.75
CA GLU A 28 7.44 -12.51 -2.43
C GLU A 28 7.28 -12.49 -3.96
N GLU A 29 6.55 -13.46 -4.51
CA GLU A 29 6.23 -13.52 -5.94
C GLU A 29 5.38 -12.34 -6.40
N GLY A 30 4.33 -11.98 -5.64
CA GLY A 30 3.49 -10.82 -5.91
C GLY A 30 4.30 -9.53 -5.94
N ARG A 31 5.18 -9.30 -4.96
CA ARG A 31 6.07 -8.13 -4.95
C ARG A 31 7.04 -8.09 -6.12
N ARG A 32 7.63 -9.23 -6.46
CA ARG A 32 8.58 -9.31 -7.57
C ARG A 32 7.89 -8.97 -8.90
N THR A 33 6.70 -9.53 -9.12
CA THR A 33 5.92 -9.23 -10.33
C THR A 33 5.44 -7.78 -10.36
N LEU A 34 5.05 -7.21 -9.22
CA LEU A 34 4.73 -5.78 -9.08
C LEU A 34 5.91 -4.88 -9.46
N ASP A 35 7.09 -5.15 -8.90
CA ASP A 35 8.33 -4.41 -9.16
C ASP A 35 8.76 -4.48 -10.63
N GLN A 36 8.56 -5.62 -11.27
CA GLN A 36 8.80 -5.81 -12.70
C GLN A 36 7.75 -5.14 -13.61
N GLY A 37 6.68 -4.58 -13.05
CA GLY A 37 5.59 -3.94 -13.79
C GLY A 37 4.53 -4.92 -14.34
N TYR A 38 4.56 -6.19 -13.93
CA TYR A 38 3.54 -7.18 -14.29
C TYR A 38 2.30 -7.03 -13.38
N TYR A 39 1.63 -5.88 -13.47
CA TYR A 39 0.55 -5.49 -12.55
C TYR A 39 -0.66 -6.43 -12.55
N VAL A 40 -1.04 -7.00 -13.71
CA VAL A 40 -2.16 -7.96 -13.80
C VAL A 40 -1.84 -9.23 -13.00
N THR A 41 -0.64 -9.79 -13.21
CA THR A 41 -0.18 -11.01 -12.50
C THR A 41 -0.07 -10.75 -11.00
N SER A 42 0.53 -9.62 -10.63
CA SER A 42 0.64 -9.16 -9.24
C SER A 42 -0.73 -9.07 -8.56
N MET A 43 -1.69 -8.40 -9.21
CA MET A 43 -3.06 -8.29 -8.71
C MET A 43 -3.72 -9.66 -8.49
N GLN A 44 -3.55 -10.60 -9.43
CA GLN A 44 -4.10 -11.95 -9.30
C GLN A 44 -3.49 -12.73 -8.14
N ILE A 45 -2.17 -12.60 -7.94
CA ILE A 45 -1.47 -13.20 -6.79
C ILE A 45 -2.04 -12.63 -5.49
N PHE A 46 -2.13 -11.31 -5.35
CA PHE A 46 -2.65 -10.70 -4.14
C PHE A 46 -4.13 -11.00 -3.90
N SER A 47 -4.95 -11.06 -4.96
CA SER A 47 -6.36 -11.49 -4.89
C SER A 47 -6.49 -12.89 -4.27
N ARG A 48 -5.61 -13.82 -4.66
CA ARG A 48 -5.55 -15.15 -4.05
C ARG A 48 -5.10 -15.11 -2.60
N ILE A 49 -4.13 -14.27 -2.25
CA ILE A 49 -3.66 -14.13 -0.87
C ILE A 49 -4.77 -13.58 0.04
N VAL A 50 -5.52 -12.56 -0.39
CA VAL A 50 -6.61 -12.01 0.42
C VAL A 50 -7.78 -13.00 0.55
N GLY A 51 -8.00 -13.87 -0.44
CA GLY A 51 -8.94 -14.98 -0.33
C GLY A 51 -8.53 -16.03 0.71
N LEU A 52 -7.22 -16.26 0.90
CA LEU A 52 -6.69 -17.20 1.89
C LEU A 52 -6.50 -16.58 3.28
N LYS A 53 -6.08 -15.32 3.35
CA LYS A 53 -5.80 -14.55 4.56
C LYS A 53 -6.38 -13.13 4.44
N PRO A 54 -7.70 -12.96 4.65
CA PRO A 54 -8.37 -11.68 4.45
C PRO A 54 -7.95 -10.57 5.42
N ASN A 55 -7.28 -10.91 6.53
CA ASN A 55 -6.82 -9.95 7.53
C ASN A 55 -5.37 -9.48 7.31
N LEU A 56 -4.73 -9.88 6.20
CA LEU A 56 -3.39 -9.42 5.85
C LEU A 56 -3.48 -8.08 5.09
N TYR A 57 -3.41 -6.96 5.83
CA TYR A 57 -3.52 -5.61 5.26
C TYR A 57 -2.55 -5.37 4.09
N GLU A 58 -1.36 -5.95 4.18
CA GLU A 58 -0.30 -5.76 3.19
C GLU A 58 -0.68 -6.32 1.81
N ALA A 59 -1.40 -7.44 1.76
CA ALA A 59 -1.88 -7.99 0.49
C ALA A 59 -2.96 -7.09 -0.14
N TRP A 60 -3.85 -6.50 0.67
CA TRP A 60 -4.83 -5.51 0.20
C TRP A 60 -4.15 -4.25 -0.34
N TYR A 61 -3.15 -3.73 0.37
CA TYR A 61 -2.37 -2.57 -0.06
C TYR A 61 -1.65 -2.82 -1.40
N LEU A 62 -0.95 -3.94 -1.54
CA LEU A 62 -0.21 -4.26 -2.77
C LEU A 62 -1.15 -4.60 -3.94
N MET A 63 -2.33 -5.16 -3.66
CA MET A 63 -3.38 -5.34 -4.66
C MET A 63 -3.91 -3.98 -5.14
N ALA A 64 -4.18 -3.05 -4.21
CA ALA A 64 -4.59 -1.69 -4.52
C ALA A 64 -3.54 -0.98 -5.38
N LEU A 65 -2.25 -1.13 -5.06
CA LEU A 65 -1.16 -0.55 -5.82
C LEU A 65 -1.10 -1.11 -7.25
N SER A 66 -1.26 -2.43 -7.39
CA SER A 66 -1.35 -3.09 -8.70
C SER A 66 -2.53 -2.53 -9.53
N LYS A 67 -3.71 -2.38 -8.92
CA LYS A 67 -4.91 -1.80 -9.56
C LYS A 67 -4.72 -0.33 -9.92
N TYR A 68 -4.08 0.45 -9.07
CA TYR A 68 -3.75 1.85 -9.36
C TYR A 68 -2.88 1.98 -10.62
N HIS A 69 -1.87 1.12 -10.78
CA HIS A 69 -1.05 1.09 -11.99
C HIS A 69 -1.79 0.58 -13.23
N LEU A 70 -2.84 -0.23 -13.05
CA LEU A 70 -3.77 -0.64 -14.09
C LEU A 70 -4.87 0.40 -14.38
N GLU A 71 -4.82 1.57 -13.72
CA GLU A 71 -5.82 2.63 -13.79
C GLU A 71 -7.23 2.22 -13.31
N ASP A 72 -7.34 1.09 -12.59
CA ASP A 72 -8.55 0.71 -11.85
C ASP A 72 -8.59 1.43 -10.51
N TYR A 73 -8.85 2.74 -10.57
CA TYR A 73 -8.86 3.60 -9.38
C TYR A 73 -10.01 3.27 -8.42
N LYS A 74 -11.17 2.83 -8.94
CA LYS A 74 -12.30 2.41 -8.08
C LYS A 74 -11.97 1.16 -7.29
N GLY A 75 -11.36 0.17 -7.93
CA GLY A 75 -10.89 -1.03 -7.25
C GLY A 75 -9.77 -0.73 -6.26
N ALA A 76 -8.84 0.15 -6.61
CA ALA A 76 -7.78 0.60 -5.71
C ALA A 76 -8.33 1.33 -4.47
N ASP A 77 -9.36 2.17 -4.63
CA ASP A 77 -10.02 2.88 -3.51
C ASP A 77 -10.60 1.88 -2.50
N SER A 78 -11.35 0.90 -2.98
CA SER A 78 -11.93 -0.16 -2.15
C SER A 78 -10.87 -0.96 -1.40
N ASP A 79 -9.80 -1.36 -2.09
CA ASP A 79 -8.73 -2.15 -1.48
C ASP A 79 -7.90 -1.32 -0.47
N CYS A 80 -7.68 -0.03 -0.74
CA CYS A 80 -7.03 0.89 0.21
C CYS A 80 -7.85 1.03 1.49
N ARG A 81 -9.17 1.22 1.38
CA ARG A 81 -10.07 1.29 2.55
C ARG A 81 -9.98 0.01 3.37
N ARG A 82 -9.98 -1.15 2.70
CA ARG A 82 -9.84 -2.44 3.40
C ARG A 82 -8.49 -2.56 4.10
N ALA A 83 -7.41 -2.10 3.49
CA ALA A 83 -6.08 -2.09 4.11
C ALA A 83 -6.03 -1.15 5.34
N LEU A 84 -6.65 0.04 5.26
CA LEU A 84 -6.74 1.01 6.36
C LEU A 84 -7.63 0.52 7.52
N GLU A 85 -8.73 -0.20 7.23
CA GLU A 85 -9.55 -0.84 8.26
C GLU A 85 -8.74 -1.84 9.10
N LEU A 86 -7.82 -2.57 8.45
CA LEU A 86 -6.97 -3.57 9.10
C LEU A 86 -5.76 -2.93 9.80
N GLN A 87 -5.21 -1.86 9.23
CA GLN A 87 -4.08 -1.14 9.79
C GLN A 87 -4.14 0.37 9.46
N PRO A 88 -4.62 1.21 10.40
CA PRO A 88 -4.82 2.64 10.16
C PRO A 88 -3.58 3.52 10.41
N TYR A 89 -2.42 2.94 10.76
CA TYR A 89 -1.22 3.72 11.11
C TYR A 89 -0.09 3.62 10.07
N ILE A 90 -0.40 3.30 8.81
CA ILE A 90 0.58 3.24 7.71
C ILE A 90 0.34 4.40 6.74
N ALA A 91 1.30 5.33 6.69
CA ALA A 91 1.23 6.51 5.84
C ALA A 91 1.15 6.16 4.34
N ASP A 92 1.88 5.14 3.89
CA ASP A 92 1.90 4.70 2.48
C ASP A 92 0.52 4.28 1.95
N ILE A 93 -0.34 3.73 2.82
CA ILE A 93 -1.71 3.36 2.43
C ILE A 93 -2.55 4.63 2.23
N TYR A 94 -2.42 5.62 3.12
CA TYR A 94 -3.08 6.92 2.95
C TYR A 94 -2.56 7.69 1.75
N GLU A 95 -1.27 7.61 1.44
CA GLU A 95 -0.71 8.17 0.23
C GLU A 95 -1.37 7.56 -1.00
N LEU A 96 -1.35 6.22 -1.14
CA LEU A 96 -1.98 5.54 -2.28
C LEU A 96 -3.47 5.86 -2.38
N TYR A 97 -4.18 5.90 -1.25
CA TYR A 97 -5.58 6.29 -1.18
C TYR A 97 -5.80 7.73 -1.66
N GLY A 98 -4.97 8.68 -1.22
CA GLY A 98 -5.00 10.07 -1.66
C GLY A 98 -4.70 10.24 -3.16
N MET A 99 -3.70 9.53 -3.67
CA MET A 99 -3.35 9.49 -5.10
C MET A 99 -4.50 8.93 -5.95
N THR A 100 -5.10 7.84 -5.49
CA THR A 100 -6.27 7.22 -6.15
C THR A 100 -7.43 8.20 -6.22
N ASN A 101 -7.72 8.91 -5.13
CA ASN A 101 -8.78 9.91 -5.08
C ASN A 101 -8.48 11.14 -5.96
N ILE A 102 -7.22 11.57 -6.08
CA ILE A 102 -6.81 12.60 -7.05
C ILE A 102 -7.10 12.17 -8.49
N ARG A 103 -6.82 10.90 -8.83
CA ARG A 103 -7.06 10.35 -10.18
C ARG A 103 -8.54 10.30 -10.53
N GLU A 104 -9.40 10.11 -9.54
CA GLU A 104 -10.86 10.20 -9.68
C GLU A 104 -11.42 11.60 -9.39
N GLU A 105 -10.57 12.62 -9.30
CA GLU A 105 -10.93 14.02 -9.04
C GLU A 105 -11.70 14.27 -7.74
N ARG A 106 -11.60 13.34 -6.77
CA ARG A 106 -12.16 13.46 -5.42
C ARG A 106 -11.18 14.14 -4.47
N TYR A 107 -10.97 15.44 -4.66
CA TYR A 107 -9.96 16.20 -3.92
C TYR A 107 -10.23 16.30 -2.41
N ASP A 108 -11.49 16.38 -1.96
CA ASP A 108 -11.83 16.41 -0.53
C ASP A 108 -11.37 15.15 0.19
N SER A 109 -11.64 13.97 -0.39
CA SER A 109 -11.17 12.68 0.14
C SER A 109 -9.65 12.60 0.18
N ALA A 110 -8.97 13.14 -0.85
CA ALA A 110 -7.52 13.19 -0.88
C ALA A 110 -6.93 14.12 0.20
N ILE A 111 -7.59 15.25 0.51
CA ILE A 111 -7.19 16.14 1.61
C ILE A 111 -7.22 15.38 2.94
N VAL A 112 -8.30 14.63 3.21
CA VAL A 112 -8.42 13.80 4.42
C VAL A 112 -7.29 12.75 4.47
N ALA A 113 -7.05 12.07 3.36
CA ALA A 113 -6.00 11.05 3.27
C ALA A 113 -4.60 11.62 3.57
N TYR A 114 -4.21 12.71 2.91
CA TYR A 114 -2.91 13.34 3.16
C TYR A 114 -2.82 14.00 4.53
N THR A 115 -3.93 14.39 5.15
CA THR A 115 -3.92 14.86 6.54
C THR A 115 -3.49 13.75 7.47
N HIS A 116 -4.10 12.56 7.37
CA HIS A 116 -3.66 11.40 8.14
C HIS A 116 -2.22 10.97 7.82
N ALA A 117 -1.81 11.00 6.55
CA ALA A 117 -0.43 10.69 6.18
C ALA A 117 0.59 11.65 6.83
N ILE A 118 0.25 12.95 6.91
CA ILE A 118 1.06 13.97 7.58
C ILE A 118 1.08 13.76 9.11
N ASP A 119 -0.05 13.40 9.71
CA ASP A 119 -0.12 13.12 11.15
C ASP A 119 0.78 11.94 11.54
N ILE A 120 0.90 10.92 10.68
CA ILE A 120 1.77 9.75 10.88
C ILE A 120 3.24 10.08 10.60
N SER A 121 3.50 10.77 9.48
CA SER A 121 4.85 11.04 8.96
C SER A 121 5.00 12.50 8.52
N PRO A 122 5.15 13.44 9.48
CA PRO A 122 5.12 14.88 9.20
C PRO A 122 6.32 15.38 8.38
N ASP A 123 7.41 14.61 8.32
CA ASP A 123 8.62 14.97 7.59
C ASP A 123 8.57 14.64 6.09
N ASN A 124 7.54 13.92 5.63
CA ASN A 124 7.39 13.65 4.21
C ASN A 124 6.78 14.87 3.48
N ARG A 125 7.64 15.65 2.82
CA ARG A 125 7.27 16.85 2.07
C ARG A 125 6.26 16.61 0.94
N ASP A 126 6.22 15.41 0.37
CA ASP A 126 5.32 15.10 -0.75
C ASP A 126 3.86 15.03 -0.28
N TYR A 127 3.61 14.60 0.97
CA TYR A 127 2.26 14.62 1.54
C TYR A 127 1.74 16.05 1.70
N TRP A 128 2.59 16.96 2.19
CA TRP A 128 2.26 18.37 2.29
C TRP A 128 2.00 18.99 0.91
N PHE A 129 2.81 18.63 -0.10
CA PHE A 129 2.62 19.12 -1.46
C PHE A 129 1.28 18.68 -2.04
N ASN A 130 0.99 17.38 -1.94
CA ASN A 130 -0.20 16.80 -2.52
C ASN A 130 -1.47 17.31 -1.82
N ARG A 131 -1.44 17.50 -0.50
CA ARG A 131 -2.55 18.17 0.22
C ARG A 131 -2.74 19.62 -0.23
N ALA A 132 -1.65 20.40 -0.38
CA ALA A 132 -1.74 21.79 -0.86
C ALA A 132 -2.29 21.88 -2.29
N TYR A 133 -1.92 20.94 -3.16
CA TYR A 133 -2.51 20.81 -4.48
C TYR A 133 -4.02 20.52 -4.40
N CYS A 134 -4.44 19.58 -3.56
CA CYS A 134 -5.86 19.26 -3.41
C CYS A 134 -6.66 20.44 -2.85
N LEU A 135 -6.12 21.17 -1.86
CA LEU A 135 -6.71 22.41 -1.33
C LEU A 135 -6.94 23.46 -2.43
N TYR A 136 -5.95 23.65 -3.30
CA TYR A 136 -6.12 24.52 -4.47
C TYR A 136 -7.24 24.02 -5.41
N ARG A 137 -7.31 22.71 -5.67
CA ARG A 137 -8.30 22.11 -6.58
C ARG A 137 -9.74 22.24 -6.09
N VAL A 138 -9.96 22.23 -4.77
CA VAL A 138 -11.28 22.50 -4.17
C VAL A 138 -11.58 24.00 -4.05
N GLY A 139 -10.64 24.87 -4.43
CA GLY A 139 -10.81 26.33 -4.44
C GLY A 139 -10.30 27.05 -3.20
N ASP A 140 -9.79 26.34 -2.20
CA ASP A 140 -9.18 26.94 -1.00
C ASP A 140 -7.74 27.39 -1.26
N LYS A 141 -7.62 28.46 -2.06
CA LYS A 141 -6.34 29.05 -2.46
C LYS A 141 -5.58 29.61 -1.26
N GLN A 142 -6.30 30.17 -0.27
CA GLN A 142 -5.67 30.83 0.88
C GLN A 142 -4.95 29.82 1.77
N THR A 143 -5.62 28.71 2.09
CA THR A 143 -5.00 27.64 2.89
C THR A 143 -3.88 26.94 2.11
N ALA A 144 -4.08 26.71 0.80
CA ALA A 144 -3.03 26.15 -0.05
C ALA A 144 -1.75 27.01 -0.06
N LEU A 145 -1.88 28.33 -0.22
CA LEU A 145 -0.73 29.26 -0.20
C LEU A 145 -0.04 29.29 1.17
N THR A 146 -0.81 29.32 2.25
CA THR A 146 -0.27 29.31 3.62
C THR A 146 0.54 28.03 3.87
N GLN A 147 0.03 26.88 3.43
CA GLN A 147 0.74 25.62 3.52
C GLN A 147 2.00 25.58 2.66
N LEU A 148 1.93 26.09 1.42
CA LEU A 148 3.11 26.18 0.54
C LEU A 148 4.18 27.10 1.12
N ASP A 149 3.81 28.20 1.77
CA ASP A 149 4.75 29.08 2.47
C ASP A 149 5.42 28.34 3.64
N TYR A 150 4.66 27.61 4.46
CA TYR A 150 5.20 26.75 5.52
C TYR A 150 6.19 25.70 4.95
N MET A 151 5.80 25.01 3.88
CA MET A 151 6.63 24.01 3.23
C MET A 151 7.94 24.60 2.71
N LEU A 152 7.91 25.75 2.04
CA LEU A 152 9.09 26.36 1.43
C LEU A 152 10.04 26.96 2.47
N ASN A 153 9.56 27.27 3.68
CA ASN A 153 10.43 27.61 4.80
C ASN A 153 11.25 26.41 5.29
N ARG A 154 10.65 25.20 5.28
CA ARG A 154 11.29 23.95 5.72
C ARG A 154 12.11 23.27 4.63
N TRP A 155 11.59 23.22 3.41
CA TRP A 155 12.17 22.58 2.23
C TRP A 155 12.34 23.61 1.11
N LYS A 156 13.36 24.47 1.25
CA LYS A 156 13.60 25.62 0.36
C LYS A 156 13.80 25.22 -1.11
N ASP A 157 14.44 24.08 -1.35
CA ASP A 157 14.80 23.62 -2.71
C ASP A 157 13.69 22.80 -3.39
N PHE A 158 12.46 22.85 -2.90
CA PHE A 158 11.36 22.10 -3.47
C PHE A 158 10.68 22.85 -4.62
N SER A 159 11.23 22.67 -5.83
CA SER A 159 10.83 23.40 -7.06
C SER A 159 9.34 23.24 -7.40
N ALA A 160 8.75 22.08 -7.17
CA ALA A 160 7.33 21.83 -7.44
C ALA A 160 6.41 22.71 -6.58
N ALA A 161 6.71 22.89 -5.29
CA ALA A 161 5.95 23.81 -4.43
C ALA A 161 6.15 25.27 -4.83
N GLN A 162 7.37 25.67 -5.23
CA GLN A 162 7.63 27.04 -5.72
C GLN A 162 6.79 27.34 -6.97
N GLN A 163 6.76 26.40 -7.92
CA GLN A 163 5.96 26.52 -9.15
C GLN A 163 4.47 26.59 -8.85
N LEU A 164 3.94 25.67 -8.04
CA LEU A 164 2.52 25.67 -7.68
C LEU A 164 2.12 26.99 -7.00
N ARG A 165 2.93 27.47 -6.05
CA ARG A 165 2.70 28.75 -5.38
C ARG A 165 2.70 29.93 -6.36
N ALA A 166 3.66 29.97 -7.28
CA ALA A 166 3.75 31.02 -8.29
C ALA A 166 2.54 31.00 -9.23
N ASP A 167 2.08 29.82 -9.65
CA ASP A 167 0.90 29.67 -10.51
C ASP A 167 -0.37 30.11 -9.80
N ILE A 168 -0.57 29.73 -8.54
CA ILE A 168 -1.73 30.17 -7.74
C ILE A 168 -1.75 31.69 -7.62
N LYS A 169 -0.61 32.32 -7.32
CA LYS A 169 -0.51 33.79 -7.20
C LYS A 169 -0.71 34.51 -8.53
N ALA A 170 -0.25 33.93 -9.64
CA ALA A 170 -0.43 34.48 -10.98
C ALA A 170 -1.82 34.20 -11.57
N GLY A 171 -2.69 33.45 -10.87
CA GLY A 171 -3.99 33.02 -11.39
C GLY A 171 -3.90 32.02 -12.54
N ARG A 172 -2.73 31.41 -12.75
CA ARG A 172 -2.51 30.38 -13.77
C ARG A 172 -3.00 29.03 -13.25
N GLN A 173 -3.50 28.20 -14.14
CA GLN A 173 -3.76 26.80 -13.79
C GLN A 173 -2.43 26.03 -13.73
N PRO A 174 -2.14 25.32 -12.63
CA PRO A 174 -0.94 24.50 -12.50
C PRO A 174 -0.93 23.43 -13.59
N LYS A 175 0.14 23.38 -14.37
CA LYS A 175 0.30 22.37 -15.43
C LYS A 175 0.61 20.98 -14.90
N GLN A 176 1.19 20.89 -13.70
CA GLN A 176 1.64 19.64 -13.11
C GLN A 176 0.58 19.06 -12.17
N ARG A 177 0.29 17.77 -12.36
CA ARG A 177 -0.42 16.96 -11.37
C ARG A 177 0.57 16.58 -10.24
N PRO A 178 0.09 16.34 -9.01
CA PRO A 178 0.90 15.92 -7.87
C PRO A 178 1.74 14.67 -8.14
N SER A 179 2.66 14.37 -7.19
CA SER A 179 3.81 13.47 -7.36
C SER A 179 3.55 12.18 -8.14
N LYS A 180 4.60 11.71 -8.82
CA LYS A 180 4.59 10.45 -9.59
C LYS A 180 4.13 9.27 -8.71
N PRO A 181 3.50 8.23 -9.30
CA PRO A 181 3.21 6.98 -8.61
C PRO A 181 4.37 6.54 -7.74
N ILE A 182 4.06 5.99 -6.55
CA ILE A 182 5.01 5.33 -5.67
C ILE A 182 5.93 4.47 -6.54
N GLN A 183 7.22 4.79 -6.56
CA GLN A 183 8.20 3.85 -7.05
C GLN A 183 8.35 2.84 -5.92
N PHE A 184 7.76 1.67 -6.10
CA PHE A 184 7.71 0.62 -5.08
C PHE A 184 9.13 0.21 -4.72
N ASP A 185 9.71 0.83 -3.70
CA ASP A 185 10.97 0.36 -3.14
C ASP A 185 10.65 -0.81 -2.21
N ILE A 186 10.98 -2.01 -2.67
CA ILE A 186 10.93 -3.26 -1.90
C ILE A 186 11.60 -3.15 -0.51
N ASN A 187 12.47 -2.16 -0.30
CA ASN A 187 13.14 -1.92 0.98
C ASN A 187 12.31 -1.12 1.99
N HIS A 188 11.29 -0.36 1.57
CA HIS A 188 10.42 0.42 2.46
C HIS A 188 9.46 -0.49 3.25
N LEU A 189 8.98 -1.56 2.61
CA LEU A 189 8.33 -2.67 3.30
C LEU A 189 9.41 -3.68 3.71
N ARG A 190 10.28 -3.31 4.66
CA ARG A 190 11.09 -4.32 5.36
C ARG A 190 10.14 -5.42 5.80
N PRO A 191 10.34 -6.68 5.40
CA PRO A 191 9.53 -7.75 5.96
C PRO A 191 9.68 -7.67 7.49
N LEU A 192 8.56 -7.57 8.21
CA LEU A 192 8.50 -7.54 9.67
C LEU A 192 9.30 -8.69 10.34
N ASN A 193 9.71 -9.68 9.55
CA ASN A 193 10.63 -10.78 9.87
C ASN A 193 12.09 -10.37 10.20
N LYS A 194 12.48 -9.09 10.12
CA LYS A 194 13.84 -8.66 10.51
C LYS A 194 13.91 -7.82 11.78
N SER A 195 12.83 -7.75 12.55
CA SER A 195 12.86 -7.21 13.91
C SER A 195 13.35 -8.29 14.89
N PRO A 196 14.54 -8.15 15.51
CA PRO A 196 15.09 -9.18 16.40
C PRO A 196 14.16 -9.55 17.57
N TRP A 197 13.30 -8.62 17.98
CA TRP A 197 12.33 -8.81 19.07
C TRP A 197 11.10 -9.65 18.67
N LEU A 198 10.69 -9.63 17.40
CA LEU A 198 9.56 -10.43 16.88
C LEU A 198 9.96 -11.88 16.58
N MET A 199 11.19 -12.09 16.09
CA MET A 199 11.76 -13.44 15.91
C MET A 199 11.82 -14.22 17.22
N LYS A 200 12.07 -13.52 18.34
CA LYS A 200 12.09 -14.13 19.68
C LYS A 200 10.71 -14.60 20.14
N GLN A 201 9.65 -13.85 19.84
CA GLN A 201 8.28 -14.21 20.22
C GLN A 201 7.70 -15.35 19.37
N VAL A 202 8.00 -15.38 18.07
CA VAL A 202 7.57 -16.46 17.17
C VAL A 202 8.27 -17.78 17.54
N THR A 203 9.57 -17.75 17.79
CA THR A 203 10.33 -18.95 18.21
C THR A 203 9.97 -19.41 19.63
N GLU A 204 9.61 -18.52 20.55
CA GLU A 204 9.11 -18.86 21.89
C GLU A 204 7.67 -19.43 21.86
N GLY A 205 6.83 -19.01 20.91
CA GLY A 205 5.48 -19.55 20.70
C GLY A 205 5.48 -20.96 20.12
N GLU A 206 6.36 -21.22 19.13
CA GLU A 206 6.51 -22.53 18.49
C GLU A 206 7.09 -23.59 19.43
N ASN A 207 8.02 -23.22 20.33
CA ASN A 207 8.62 -24.14 21.31
C ASN A 207 7.68 -24.52 22.48
N LYS A 208 6.60 -23.77 22.71
CA LYS A 208 5.59 -24.10 23.72
C LYS A 208 4.51 -25.04 23.19
N GLN A 209 4.25 -25.03 21.88
CA GLN A 209 3.30 -25.95 21.25
C GLN A 209 3.90 -27.35 20.98
N SER A 210 5.23 -27.49 20.94
CA SER A 210 5.93 -28.78 20.81
C SER A 210 6.23 -29.49 22.13
N LYS A 211 5.86 -28.88 23.28
CA LYS A 211 6.08 -29.41 24.64
C LYS A 211 4.81 -29.40 25.49
N LEU A 212 3.68 -29.80 24.91
CA LEU A 212 2.53 -30.26 25.68
C LEU A 212 2.53 -31.80 25.62
N PRO A 213 2.47 -32.49 26.78
CA PRO A 213 2.57 -33.95 26.86
C PRO A 213 1.37 -34.65 26.20
#